data_AF-A0A9D7FGD7-F1
#
_entry.id   AF-A0A9D7FGD7-F1
#
_cell.length_a   1.000
_cell.length_b   1.000
_cell.length_c   1.000
_cell.angle_alpha   90.00
_cell.angle_beta   90.00
_cell.angle_gamma   90.00
#
_symmetry.space_group_name_H-M   'P 1'
#
loop_
_entity.id
_entity.type
_entity.pdbx_description
1 polymer ?
#
loop_
_entity_poly.entity_id
_entity_poly.type
_entity_poly.pdbx_seq_one_letter_code
_entity_poly.pdbx_strand_id
1 'polypeptide(L)'
;MISITNSPYSHRASIFGIYDHSTSSSVNSFFHNSVYFGGVNSGVSNSSSFWRNSTTGNVQVVNNLFHNYRSGTGSHYAIVNLTGTSWSTTASNYNNLSTSNTSTLGMWPFWPLNSDKSFAAWKAISGGDMQSINTPVVFVNNENDLHLTYDNCDHVNRGITSSITTDIDGEARNLTTPDIGADELISAGIFYFADSDNDNYGATTDSAILCTPSGIYTALIGGDCNDGNGLINPASTEICGNGIDENCNGQTDEGCIVTLNLKVLIQGYLLTSGTMRAVVDKINYPSICDTIIVELHNTSYPFNLIQSAKEIIDTSGSGQFIFNPSIIGQQYYIVVKHRNSLETWSSLPVNFNSSSVSYDFTTAANKAYGNNQSSLSNGKFGIWSGDITNGITSGIKDGIINFNDFIQLENQTSGFIIGYNVNDLTGDGIVDAEDYSLIENSAALGVTRLSP
;
A
#
# COMPACT_ATOMS: atom_id res chain seq x y z
N MET A 1 -24.54 25.23 26.39
CA MET A 1 -25.17 24.15 25.58
C MET A 1 -26.39 23.60 26.30
N ILE A 2 -27.43 23.17 25.58
CA ILE A 2 -28.64 22.55 26.14
C ILE A 2 -28.97 21.31 25.31
N SER A 3 -28.97 20.11 25.91
CA SER A 3 -29.50 18.91 25.27
C SER A 3 -30.75 18.43 26.01
N ILE A 4 -31.82 18.19 25.26
CA ILE A 4 -33.07 17.63 25.80
C ILE A 4 -33.50 16.45 24.94
N THR A 5 -33.40 15.25 25.49
CA THR A 5 -33.86 14.01 24.86
C THR A 5 -34.90 13.33 25.72
N ASN A 6 -36.00 12.89 25.10
CA ASN A 6 -37.03 12.12 25.79
C ASN A 6 -36.92 10.64 25.43
N SER A 7 -37.15 9.79 26.43
CA SER A 7 -37.35 8.34 26.26
C SER A 7 -38.55 8.05 25.34
N PRO A 8 -38.61 6.88 24.65
CA PRO A 8 -39.72 6.49 23.76
C PRO A 8 -41.11 6.39 24.41
N TYR A 9 -41.25 6.63 25.71
CA TYR A 9 -42.55 6.63 26.39
C TYR A 9 -43.34 7.92 26.12
N SER A 10 -44.67 7.82 26.15
CA SER A 10 -45.59 8.84 25.65
C SER A 10 -45.63 10.11 26.51
N HIS A 11 -44.76 11.08 26.21
CA HIS A 11 -44.74 12.36 26.90
C HIS A 11 -45.61 13.41 26.20
N ARG A 12 -46.61 13.95 26.91
CA ARG A 12 -47.55 15.00 26.43
C ARG A 12 -47.10 16.44 26.77
N ALA A 13 -45.80 16.67 26.95
CA ALA A 13 -45.28 17.96 27.38
C ALA A 13 -44.80 18.80 26.18
N SER A 14 -45.15 20.08 26.20
CA SER A 14 -44.49 21.08 25.33
C SER A 14 -43.17 21.46 25.98
N ILE A 15 -42.09 21.45 25.21
CA ILE A 15 -40.74 21.65 25.76
C ILE A 15 -40.01 22.72 24.94
N PHE A 16 -39.39 23.66 25.65
CA PHE A 16 -38.70 24.81 25.08
C PHE A 16 -37.27 24.84 25.61
N GLY A 17 -36.29 25.00 24.72
CA GLY A 17 -34.88 25.09 25.13
C GLY A 17 -34.61 26.44 25.77
N ILE A 18 -34.68 27.49 24.96
CA ILE A 18 -34.62 28.88 25.41
C ILE A 18 -36.03 29.48 25.29
N TYR A 19 -36.55 30.04 26.38
CA TYR A 19 -37.88 30.66 26.43
C TYR A 19 -37.76 32.15 26.76
N ASP A 20 -38.06 33.01 25.79
CA ASP A 20 -38.11 34.47 25.98
C ASP A 20 -39.56 34.93 26.22
N HIS A 21 -39.84 35.37 27.44
CA HIS A 21 -41.11 36.01 27.83
C HIS A 21 -40.88 37.40 28.43
N SER A 22 -39.91 38.13 27.89
CA SER A 22 -39.60 39.46 28.36
C SER A 22 -40.74 40.44 28.08
N THR A 23 -41.07 41.22 29.10
CA THR A 23 -41.92 42.43 29.01
C THR A 23 -41.08 43.71 29.04
N SER A 24 -39.74 43.58 29.06
CA SER A 24 -38.80 44.69 29.11
C SER A 24 -38.59 45.35 27.74
N SER A 25 -38.30 46.64 27.75
CA SER A 25 -37.86 47.39 26.57
C SER A 25 -36.37 47.22 26.27
N SER A 26 -35.59 46.55 27.13
CA SER A 26 -34.19 46.21 26.83
C SER A 26 -34.09 45.15 25.72
N VAL A 27 -32.96 45.14 25.01
CA VAL A 27 -32.65 44.07 24.03
C VAL A 27 -32.27 42.80 24.77
N ASN A 28 -32.96 41.70 24.49
CA ASN A 28 -32.54 40.36 24.93
C ASN A 28 -31.60 39.77 23.89
N SER A 29 -30.37 39.48 24.29
CA SER A 29 -29.31 39.01 23.41
C SER A 29 -28.98 37.54 23.67
N PHE A 30 -29.17 36.71 22.64
CA PHE A 30 -28.89 35.29 22.63
C PHE A 30 -27.84 35.03 21.55
N PHE A 31 -26.61 34.76 22.00
CA PHE A 31 -25.48 34.53 21.14
C PHE A 31 -24.86 33.17 21.42
N HIS A 32 -24.36 32.49 20.39
CA HIS A 32 -23.48 31.33 20.56
C HIS A 32 -24.09 30.23 21.43
N ASN A 33 -25.39 29.95 21.28
CA ASN A 33 -26.03 28.86 22.00
C ASN A 33 -26.12 27.62 21.10
N SER A 34 -25.73 26.45 21.60
CA SER A 34 -26.09 25.16 20.99
C SER A 34 -27.23 24.52 21.78
N VAL A 35 -28.35 24.29 21.11
CA VAL A 35 -29.58 23.70 21.68
C VAL A 35 -30.01 22.52 20.83
N TYR A 36 -29.95 21.33 21.41
CA TYR A 36 -30.37 20.07 20.80
C TYR A 36 -31.66 19.55 21.43
N PHE A 37 -32.58 19.12 20.58
CA PHE A 37 -33.72 18.30 20.96
C PHE A 37 -33.73 16.98 20.20
N GLY A 38 -33.87 15.87 20.92
CA GLY A 38 -33.95 14.53 20.36
C GLY A 38 -35.06 13.67 20.97
N GLY A 39 -35.13 12.42 20.52
CA GLY A 39 -36.15 11.45 20.94
C GLY A 39 -37.45 11.52 20.14
N VAL A 40 -38.47 10.81 20.64
CA VAL A 40 -39.77 10.64 19.95
C VAL A 40 -40.91 11.24 20.79
N ASN A 41 -41.81 11.95 20.15
CA ASN A 41 -43.05 12.46 20.72
C ASN A 41 -44.25 11.71 20.15
N SER A 42 -44.96 10.95 20.97
CA SER A 42 -46.20 10.28 20.55
C SER A 42 -47.47 11.10 20.84
N GLY A 43 -47.33 12.34 21.35
CA GLY A 43 -48.44 13.27 21.62
C GLY A 43 -48.46 14.47 20.67
N VAL A 44 -49.49 15.31 20.74
CA VAL A 44 -49.66 16.49 19.84
C VAL A 44 -48.91 17.74 20.29
N SER A 45 -48.06 17.64 21.31
CA SER A 45 -47.37 18.80 21.90
C SER A 45 -46.19 19.26 21.06
N ASN A 46 -46.00 20.57 20.96
CA ASN A 46 -44.91 21.15 20.18
C ASN A 46 -43.62 21.24 21.01
N SER A 47 -42.47 21.29 20.33
CA SER A 47 -41.20 21.67 20.95
C SER A 47 -40.51 22.77 20.16
N SER A 48 -39.65 23.53 20.83
CA SER A 48 -38.79 24.49 20.15
C SER A 48 -37.44 24.66 20.80
N SER A 49 -36.38 24.78 20.00
CA SER A 49 -35.06 25.16 20.50
C SER A 49 -35.06 26.59 21.04
N PHE A 50 -35.69 27.52 20.32
CA PHE A 50 -35.94 28.89 20.78
C PHE A 50 -37.43 29.25 20.69
N TRP A 51 -38.02 29.68 21.80
CA TRP A 51 -39.42 30.06 21.87
C TRP A 51 -39.57 31.49 22.39
N ARG A 52 -40.00 32.40 21.51
CA ARG A 52 -40.29 33.78 21.86
C ARG A 52 -41.79 33.99 22.02
N ASN A 53 -42.15 34.46 23.21
CA ASN A 53 -43.47 34.95 23.59
C ASN A 53 -43.34 36.34 24.24
N SER A 54 -42.79 37.29 23.50
CA SER A 54 -42.50 38.64 23.97
C SER A 54 -43.14 39.66 23.03
N THR A 55 -43.89 40.61 23.60
CA THR A 55 -44.58 41.66 22.85
C THR A 55 -43.65 42.81 22.43
N THR A 56 -42.39 42.81 22.88
CA THR A 56 -41.40 43.83 22.53
C THR A 56 -40.57 43.40 21.31
N GLY A 57 -40.08 44.37 20.55
CA GLY A 57 -39.29 44.13 19.33
C GLY A 57 -37.80 43.86 19.54
N ASN A 58 -37.36 43.93 20.80
CA ASN A 58 -35.96 44.12 21.12
C ASN A 58 -35.30 42.77 21.42
N VAL A 59 -34.76 42.14 20.38
CA VAL A 59 -34.05 40.85 20.48
C VAL A 59 -32.89 40.77 19.52
N GLN A 60 -31.87 40.02 19.92
CA GLN A 60 -30.80 39.55 19.07
C GLN A 60 -30.64 38.05 19.27
N VAL A 61 -30.70 37.30 18.17
CA VAL A 61 -30.54 35.85 18.11
C VAL A 61 -29.50 35.59 17.03
N VAL A 62 -28.22 35.59 17.40
CA VAL A 62 -27.11 35.57 16.43
C VAL A 62 -26.11 34.47 16.76
N ASN A 63 -25.55 33.79 15.74
CA ASN A 63 -24.57 32.71 15.91
C ASN A 63 -25.08 31.52 16.75
N ASN A 64 -26.39 31.26 16.78
CA ASN A 64 -26.93 30.16 17.54
C ASN A 64 -27.09 28.92 16.67
N LEU A 65 -26.89 27.76 17.27
CA LEU A 65 -27.18 26.46 16.72
C LEU A 65 -28.45 25.93 17.40
N PHE A 66 -29.57 25.99 16.68
CA PHE A 66 -30.88 25.53 17.10
C PHE A 66 -31.29 24.30 16.30
N HIS A 67 -31.05 23.14 16.89
CA HIS A 67 -31.22 21.84 16.25
C HIS A 67 -32.31 21.02 16.93
N ASN A 68 -33.52 21.00 16.35
CA ASN A 68 -34.66 20.27 16.89
C ASN A 68 -35.01 19.04 16.05
N TYR A 69 -34.38 17.93 16.38
CA TYR A 69 -34.56 16.65 15.67
C TYR A 69 -35.46 15.68 16.42
N ARG A 70 -36.27 16.21 17.34
CA ARG A 70 -37.37 15.45 17.91
C ARG A 70 -38.30 14.99 16.79
N SER A 71 -38.74 13.74 16.86
CA SER A 71 -39.59 13.09 15.85
C SER A 71 -40.96 12.74 16.44
N GLY A 72 -41.92 12.38 15.59
CA GLY A 72 -43.24 11.94 16.02
C GLY A 72 -44.35 12.94 15.67
N THR A 73 -45.38 13.02 16.52
CA THR A 73 -46.55 13.88 16.31
C THR A 73 -46.35 15.27 16.94
N GLY A 74 -47.10 16.26 16.45
CA GLY A 74 -46.88 17.67 16.80
C GLY A 74 -45.80 18.32 15.94
N SER A 75 -45.56 19.61 16.15
CA SER A 75 -44.56 20.36 15.39
C SER A 75 -43.32 20.63 16.24
N HIS A 76 -42.14 20.36 15.68
CA HIS A 76 -40.85 20.44 16.35
C HIS A 76 -40.00 21.49 15.66
N TYR A 77 -39.96 22.69 16.23
CA TYR A 77 -39.37 23.88 15.61
C TYR A 77 -37.93 24.10 16.07
N ALA A 78 -37.11 24.67 15.20
CA ALA A 78 -35.86 25.30 15.61
C ALA A 78 -36.16 26.65 16.30
N ILE A 79 -37.11 27.41 15.77
CA ILE A 79 -37.38 28.78 16.23
C ILE A 79 -38.87 29.16 16.16
N VAL A 80 -39.36 29.84 17.19
CA VAL A 80 -40.75 30.30 17.29
C VAL A 80 -40.79 31.75 17.71
N ASN A 81 -41.66 32.53 17.07
CA ASN A 81 -42.04 33.87 17.51
C ASN A 81 -43.58 34.01 17.52
N LEU A 82 -44.20 34.15 18.68
CA LEU A 82 -45.67 34.12 18.85
C LEU A 82 -46.40 35.48 18.75
N THR A 83 -45.71 36.60 18.90
CA THR A 83 -46.32 37.92 19.03
C THR A 83 -45.84 38.79 17.87
N GLY A 84 -46.42 38.51 16.71
CA GLY A 84 -45.84 38.73 15.39
C GLY A 84 -45.80 40.15 14.81
N THR A 85 -45.40 41.20 15.55
CA THR A 85 -45.33 42.55 14.92
C THR A 85 -44.10 43.40 15.19
N SER A 86 -43.04 42.92 15.88
CA SER A 86 -42.04 43.88 16.39
C SER A 86 -40.56 43.53 16.19
N TRP A 87 -40.20 42.36 15.68
CA TRP A 87 -38.77 42.02 15.47
C TRP A 87 -38.18 42.87 14.32
N SER A 88 -36.97 43.41 14.53
CA SER A 88 -36.24 44.15 13.49
C SER A 88 -35.61 43.21 12.47
N THR A 89 -35.44 43.60 11.21
CA THR A 89 -34.84 42.72 10.18
C THR A 89 -33.42 42.23 10.51
N THR A 90 -32.75 42.81 11.50
CA THR A 90 -31.42 42.40 11.98
C THR A 90 -31.46 41.59 13.28
N ALA A 91 -32.64 41.22 13.78
CA ALA A 91 -32.78 40.60 15.09
C ALA A 91 -32.42 39.11 15.13
N SER A 92 -32.46 38.36 14.02
CA SER A 92 -31.68 37.11 13.89
C SER A 92 -30.75 37.23 12.71
N ASN A 93 -29.58 36.62 12.86
CA ASN A 93 -28.79 36.24 11.71
C ASN A 93 -27.70 35.21 12.08
N TYR A 94 -27.05 34.60 11.08
CA TYR A 94 -25.92 33.68 11.31
C TYR A 94 -26.24 32.50 12.24
N ASN A 95 -27.48 32.03 12.27
CA ASN A 95 -27.87 30.86 13.06
C ASN A 95 -27.88 29.61 12.20
N ASN A 96 -27.74 28.42 12.79
CA ASN A 96 -28.24 27.19 12.20
C ASN A 96 -29.63 26.90 12.77
N LEU A 97 -30.63 26.88 11.89
CA LEU A 97 -32.02 26.56 12.24
C LEU A 97 -32.36 25.24 11.57
N SER A 98 -32.26 24.14 12.30
CA SER A 98 -32.41 22.80 11.71
C SER A 98 -33.42 21.94 12.46
N THR A 99 -34.24 21.22 11.69
CA THR A 99 -35.31 20.35 12.21
C THR A 99 -35.40 19.05 11.40
N SER A 100 -35.99 18.01 12.01
CA SER A 100 -36.26 16.73 11.31
C SER A 100 -37.29 16.86 10.19
N ASN A 101 -38.19 17.86 10.28
CA ASN A 101 -39.17 18.20 9.25
C ASN A 101 -39.00 19.65 8.79
N THR A 102 -38.55 19.83 7.56
CA THR A 102 -38.23 21.14 6.97
C THR A 102 -39.46 22.02 6.71
N SER A 103 -40.67 21.47 6.74
CA SER A 103 -41.91 22.25 6.60
C SER A 103 -42.30 22.97 7.89
N THR A 104 -41.79 22.49 9.03
CA THR A 104 -42.06 22.99 10.38
C THR A 104 -40.77 23.47 11.04
N LEU A 105 -39.94 24.21 10.30
CA LEU A 105 -38.66 24.71 10.84
C LEU A 105 -38.89 25.80 11.87
N GLY A 106 -39.85 26.69 11.61
CA GLY A 106 -40.24 27.71 12.57
C GLY A 106 -41.72 27.99 12.57
N MET A 107 -42.16 28.78 13.54
CA MET A 107 -43.56 29.20 13.67
C MET A 107 -43.63 30.71 13.87
N TRP A 108 -44.46 31.35 13.05
CA TRP A 108 -44.76 32.79 13.15
C TRP A 108 -46.25 33.01 12.85
N PRO A 109 -47.04 33.56 13.79
CA PRO A 109 -48.45 33.85 13.56
C PRO A 109 -48.62 34.99 12.57
N PHE A 110 -49.45 34.72 11.57
CA PHE A 110 -50.23 35.75 10.91
C PHE A 110 -51.69 35.32 11.05
N TRP A 111 -52.58 36.23 11.44
CA TRP A 111 -54.00 35.91 11.53
C TRP A 111 -54.48 35.34 10.17
N PRO A 112 -55.16 34.18 10.13
CA PRO A 112 -55.95 33.64 11.23
C PRO A 112 -55.34 32.49 12.05
N LEU A 113 -54.14 31.98 11.74
CA LEU A 113 -53.56 30.84 12.48
C LEU A 113 -52.03 30.88 12.53
N ASN A 114 -51.47 30.49 13.68
CA ASN A 114 -50.07 30.12 13.85
C ASN A 114 -49.67 29.18 12.71
N SER A 115 -48.89 29.68 11.74
CA SER A 115 -48.55 28.89 10.55
C SER A 115 -47.10 28.46 10.62
N ASP A 116 -46.90 27.17 10.38
CA ASP A 116 -45.58 26.56 10.20
C ASP A 116 -44.86 27.23 9.03
N LYS A 117 -43.54 27.35 9.16
CA LYS A 117 -42.67 27.97 8.18
C LYS A 117 -41.57 26.99 7.80
N SER A 118 -41.37 26.85 6.49
CA SER A 118 -40.10 26.36 5.96
C SER A 118 -39.00 27.40 6.19
N PHE A 119 -37.73 27.01 6.00
CA PHE A 119 -36.61 27.94 6.13
C PHE A 119 -36.76 29.18 5.25
N ALA A 120 -37.14 28.99 3.99
CA ALA A 120 -37.34 30.09 3.05
C ALA A 120 -38.49 31.03 3.49
N ALA A 121 -39.61 30.45 3.96
CA ALA A 121 -40.75 31.22 4.44
C ALA A 121 -40.44 31.96 5.75
N TRP A 122 -39.61 31.36 6.62
CA TRP A 122 -39.13 32.00 7.85
C TRP A 122 -38.29 33.25 7.53
N LYS A 123 -37.29 33.13 6.66
CA LYS A 123 -36.46 34.28 6.23
C LYS A 123 -37.31 35.39 5.62
N ALA A 124 -38.28 35.03 4.79
CA ALA A 124 -39.16 35.99 4.14
C ALA A 124 -40.03 36.77 5.15
N ILE A 125 -40.56 36.09 6.18
CA ILE A 125 -41.47 36.74 7.16
C ILE A 125 -40.72 37.50 8.27
N SER A 126 -39.59 36.97 8.74
CA SER A 126 -38.79 37.62 9.80
C SER A 126 -37.99 38.81 9.27
N GLY A 127 -37.67 38.81 7.97
CA GLY A 127 -36.76 39.77 7.34
C GLY A 127 -35.30 39.63 7.82
N GLY A 128 -35.00 38.65 8.67
CA GLY A 128 -33.66 38.33 9.16
C GLY A 128 -33.18 36.96 8.67
N ASP A 129 -32.16 36.40 9.32
CA ASP A 129 -31.61 35.08 9.01
C ASP A 129 -31.05 34.95 7.57
N MET A 130 -30.61 36.06 6.96
CA MET A 130 -30.07 36.06 5.58
C MET A 130 -28.82 35.19 5.43
N GLN A 131 -27.92 35.20 6.41
CA GLN A 131 -26.69 34.40 6.45
C GLN A 131 -26.84 33.10 7.27
N SER A 132 -27.99 32.91 7.91
CA SER A 132 -28.31 31.66 8.61
C SER A 132 -28.39 30.48 7.65
N ILE A 133 -28.23 29.29 8.20
CA ILE A 133 -28.27 28.00 7.50
C ILE A 133 -29.33 27.07 8.10
N ASN A 134 -29.65 26.01 7.36
CA ASN A 134 -30.50 24.92 7.80
C ASN A 134 -29.83 23.62 7.37
N THR A 135 -28.86 23.20 8.16
CA THR A 135 -28.02 22.03 7.90
C THR A 135 -28.03 21.12 9.14
N PRO A 136 -28.00 19.79 8.95
CA PRO A 136 -27.79 18.86 10.06
C PRO A 136 -26.50 19.16 10.83
N VAL A 137 -26.44 18.74 12.08
CA VAL A 137 -25.30 18.95 12.98
C VAL A 137 -24.89 17.61 13.54
N VAL A 138 -23.58 17.37 13.64
CA VAL A 138 -22.99 16.18 14.25
C VAL A 138 -22.34 16.57 15.56
N PHE A 139 -22.91 16.14 16.69
CA PHE A 139 -22.28 16.35 17.98
C PHE A 139 -21.45 15.13 18.38
N VAL A 140 -20.47 15.33 19.28
CA VAL A 140 -19.74 14.22 19.90
C VAL A 140 -20.71 13.22 20.54
N ASN A 141 -21.72 13.72 21.27
CA ASN A 141 -22.85 12.94 21.73
C ASN A 141 -24.10 13.80 21.91
N ASN A 142 -25.12 13.53 21.10
CA ASN A 142 -26.38 14.27 21.11
C ASN A 142 -27.08 14.35 22.49
N GLU A 143 -26.84 13.42 23.42
CA GLU A 143 -27.52 13.39 24.72
C GLU A 143 -26.79 14.15 25.82
N ASN A 144 -25.47 14.25 25.77
CA ASN A 144 -24.68 14.79 26.88
C ASN A 144 -23.43 15.59 26.49
N ASP A 145 -23.07 15.62 25.21
CA ASP A 145 -21.87 16.29 24.72
C ASP A 145 -22.16 16.97 23.37
N LEU A 146 -22.51 18.25 23.44
CA LEU A 146 -22.84 19.04 22.25
C LEU A 146 -21.64 19.80 21.66
N HIS A 147 -20.41 19.37 21.93
CA HIS A 147 -19.26 19.81 21.14
C HIS A 147 -19.43 19.33 19.69
N LEU A 148 -19.02 20.19 18.77
CA LEU A 148 -19.06 19.95 17.35
C LEU A 148 -17.92 19.00 16.97
N THR A 149 -18.22 18.01 16.12
CA THR A 149 -17.16 17.22 15.49
C THR A 149 -16.60 17.93 14.27
N TYR A 150 -15.47 17.43 13.77
CA TYR A 150 -14.83 17.90 12.53
C TYR A 150 -15.72 17.78 11.27
N ASP A 151 -16.86 17.07 11.34
CA ASP A 151 -17.81 16.93 10.23
C ASP A 151 -18.73 18.16 10.03
N ASN A 152 -18.67 19.17 10.91
CA ASN A 152 -19.59 20.33 10.90
C ASN A 152 -19.12 21.51 10.06
N CYS A 153 -18.58 21.27 8.87
CA CYS A 153 -17.95 22.30 8.04
C CYS A 153 -18.85 23.48 7.67
N ASP A 154 -20.18 23.29 7.57
CA ASP A 154 -21.12 24.39 7.32
C ASP A 154 -21.25 25.37 8.49
N HIS A 155 -20.79 25.00 9.69
CA HIS A 155 -20.90 25.80 10.91
C HIS A 155 -19.60 26.55 11.25
N VAL A 156 -18.49 26.04 10.72
CA VAL A 156 -17.15 26.51 11.04
C VAL A 156 -16.82 27.78 10.28
N ASN A 157 -16.19 28.74 10.95
CA ASN A 157 -15.82 30.07 10.46
C ASN A 157 -16.95 30.82 9.74
N ARG A 158 -18.20 30.63 10.18
CA ARG A 158 -19.38 31.15 9.48
C ARG A 158 -20.11 32.27 10.21
N GLY A 159 -19.97 32.34 11.52
CA GLY A 159 -20.62 33.34 12.36
C GLY A 159 -20.07 34.75 12.14
N ILE A 160 -20.67 35.70 12.88
CA ILE A 160 -20.23 37.10 12.92
C ILE A 160 -19.68 37.44 14.30
N THR A 161 -18.68 38.32 14.36
CA THR A 161 -18.08 38.75 15.62
C THR A 161 -19.10 39.32 16.61
N SER A 162 -18.96 38.97 17.88
CA SER A 162 -19.78 39.50 18.99
C SER A 162 -18.88 39.94 20.16
N SER A 163 -19.46 40.46 21.24
CA SER A 163 -18.71 40.78 22.47
C SER A 163 -18.28 39.54 23.26
N ILE A 164 -18.67 38.34 22.83
CA ILE A 164 -18.30 37.07 23.46
C ILE A 164 -17.03 36.58 22.78
N THR A 165 -15.93 36.60 23.50
CA THR A 165 -14.58 36.32 22.97
C THR A 165 -14.11 34.89 23.21
N THR A 166 -14.82 34.13 24.04
CA THR A 166 -14.52 32.72 24.31
C THR A 166 -15.74 31.85 24.10
N ASP A 167 -15.53 30.58 23.84
CA ASP A 167 -16.58 29.58 23.72
C ASP A 167 -16.95 28.95 25.08
N ILE A 168 -17.62 27.80 25.05
CA ILE A 168 -18.11 27.12 26.26
C ILE A 168 -16.99 26.55 27.14
N ASP A 169 -15.86 26.18 26.54
CA ASP A 169 -14.70 25.60 27.24
C ASP A 169 -13.68 26.67 27.67
N GLY A 170 -13.92 27.92 27.25
CA GLY A 170 -13.06 29.05 27.55
C GLY A 170 -11.97 29.29 26.51
N GLU A 171 -12.07 28.63 25.35
CA GLU A 171 -11.16 28.75 24.24
C GLU A 171 -11.47 30.01 23.44
N ALA A 172 -10.45 30.62 22.85
CA ALA A 172 -10.61 31.88 22.14
C ALA A 172 -11.38 31.67 20.83
N ARG A 173 -12.44 32.46 20.63
CA ARG A 173 -13.17 32.48 19.37
C ARG A 173 -12.37 33.17 18.28
N ASN A 174 -12.58 32.76 17.03
CA ASN A 174 -12.03 33.45 15.88
C ASN A 174 -12.52 34.91 15.86
N LEU A 175 -11.55 35.84 15.77
CA LEU A 175 -11.79 37.27 15.91
C LEU A 175 -12.50 37.92 14.70
N THR A 176 -12.67 37.19 13.61
CA THR A 176 -13.32 37.68 12.39
C THR A 176 -14.53 36.85 12.00
N THR A 177 -14.44 35.53 12.20
CA THR A 177 -15.41 34.55 11.72
C THR A 177 -15.54 33.45 12.76
N PRO A 178 -16.21 33.68 13.90
CA PRO A 178 -16.43 32.63 14.89
C PRO A 178 -17.35 31.52 14.35
N ASP A 179 -17.37 30.37 15.00
CA ASP A 179 -18.26 29.27 14.63
C ASP A 179 -19.71 29.54 15.03
N ILE A 180 -20.66 28.95 14.29
CA ILE A 180 -22.08 28.97 14.69
C ILE A 180 -22.29 27.96 15.81
N GLY A 181 -22.64 28.46 17.00
CA GLY A 181 -22.94 27.65 18.17
C GLY A 181 -22.06 27.99 19.37
N ALA A 182 -22.21 27.21 20.42
CA ALA A 182 -21.52 27.41 21.70
C ALA A 182 -20.04 26.99 21.69
N ASP A 183 -19.64 26.21 20.69
CA ASP A 183 -18.33 25.59 20.56
C ASP A 183 -17.55 26.25 19.41
N GLU A 184 -16.22 26.34 19.54
CA GLU A 184 -15.32 26.83 18.49
C GLU A 184 -14.33 25.73 18.09
N LEU A 185 -14.47 25.19 16.87
CA LEU A 185 -13.52 24.21 16.37
C LEU A 185 -12.19 24.87 16.00
N ILE A 186 -11.15 24.56 16.78
CA ILE A 186 -9.79 25.07 16.57
C ILE A 186 -9.19 24.59 15.22
N SER A 187 -9.74 23.54 14.59
CA SER A 187 -9.38 23.14 13.21
C SER A 187 -10.38 22.12 12.63
N ALA A 188 -11.41 22.55 11.91
CA ALA A 188 -12.24 21.61 11.14
C ALA A 188 -11.55 21.18 9.84
N GLY A 189 -11.18 19.91 9.73
CA GLY A 189 -10.82 19.28 8.47
C GLY A 189 -9.98 18.01 8.61
N ILE A 190 -9.91 17.27 7.51
CA ILE A 190 -9.08 16.09 7.31
C ILE A 190 -7.81 16.55 6.59
N PHE A 191 -6.66 15.96 6.92
CA PHE A 191 -5.45 16.14 6.12
C PHE A 191 -5.64 15.46 4.76
N TYR A 192 -5.64 16.28 3.71
CA TYR A 192 -5.53 15.83 2.33
C TYR A 192 -4.14 16.15 1.81
N PHE A 193 -3.55 15.21 1.09
CA PHE A 193 -2.28 15.39 0.38
C PHE A 193 -2.58 15.77 -1.06
N ALA A 194 -1.71 16.61 -1.65
CA ALA A 194 -1.72 16.84 -3.09
C ALA A 194 -1.52 15.49 -3.80
N ASP A 195 -2.31 15.22 -4.82
CA ASP A 195 -2.38 13.95 -5.56
C ASP A 195 -2.59 14.30 -7.03
N SER A 196 -1.47 14.56 -7.72
CA SER A 196 -1.49 15.11 -9.07
C SER A 196 -1.72 14.06 -10.16
N ASP A 197 -1.50 12.77 -9.86
CA ASP A 197 -1.68 11.65 -10.78
C ASP A 197 -2.93 10.79 -10.50
N ASN A 198 -3.64 11.05 -9.40
CA ASN A 198 -4.90 10.41 -8.99
C ASN A 198 -4.78 8.94 -8.63
N ASP A 199 -3.70 8.53 -7.97
CA ASP A 199 -3.52 7.16 -7.47
C ASP A 199 -3.95 6.96 -6.00
N ASN A 200 -4.41 8.04 -5.34
CA ASN A 200 -4.84 8.16 -3.94
C ASN A 200 -3.71 8.20 -2.90
N TYR A 201 -2.46 8.20 -3.34
CA TYR A 201 -1.30 8.60 -2.55
C TYR A 201 -0.95 10.03 -2.92
N GLY A 202 -0.37 10.76 -1.97
CA GLY A 202 0.00 12.14 -2.22
C GLY A 202 1.33 12.54 -1.62
N ALA A 203 1.87 13.63 -2.14
CA ALA A 203 3.14 14.17 -1.70
C ALA A 203 3.12 14.53 -0.20
N THR A 204 3.96 13.87 0.62
CA THR A 204 3.98 14.06 2.09
C THR A 204 4.25 15.50 2.52
N THR A 205 4.93 16.28 1.68
CA THR A 205 5.31 17.67 1.97
C THR A 205 4.32 18.71 1.45
N ASP A 206 3.31 18.29 0.68
CA ASP A 206 2.26 19.17 0.15
C ASP A 206 0.90 18.66 0.62
N SER A 207 0.41 19.24 1.73
CA SER A 207 -0.86 18.86 2.34
C SER A 207 -1.67 20.07 2.77
N ALA A 208 -2.99 19.91 2.79
CA ALA A 208 -3.94 20.90 3.25
C ALA A 208 -4.98 20.24 4.17
N ILE A 209 -5.40 20.96 5.22
CA ILE A 209 -6.53 20.56 6.05
C ILE A 209 -7.79 21.06 5.36
N LEU A 210 -8.61 20.14 4.87
CA LEU A 210 -9.85 20.45 4.15
C LEU A 210 -11.02 19.64 4.67
N CYS A 211 -12.21 20.18 4.52
CA CYS A 211 -13.46 19.49 4.85
C CYS A 211 -13.87 18.45 3.82
N THR A 212 -13.51 18.68 2.56
CA THR A 212 -13.71 17.78 1.43
C THR A 212 -12.51 17.92 0.51
N PRO A 213 -12.19 16.91 -0.32
CA PRO A 213 -11.17 17.04 -1.35
C PRO A 213 -11.39 18.30 -2.18
N SER A 214 -10.32 19.05 -2.45
CA SER A 214 -10.41 20.29 -3.24
C SER A 214 -9.14 20.55 -4.03
N GLY A 215 -9.29 20.87 -5.31
CA GLY A 215 -8.15 21.06 -6.21
C GLY A 215 -7.35 19.76 -6.33
N ILE A 216 -6.04 19.85 -6.10
CA ILE A 216 -5.13 18.70 -6.09
C ILE A 216 -5.13 17.95 -4.76
N TYR A 217 -5.73 18.49 -3.70
CA TYR A 217 -5.72 17.87 -2.38
C TYR A 217 -6.84 16.81 -2.30
N THR A 218 -6.56 15.62 -2.83
CA THR A 218 -7.52 14.50 -2.94
C THR A 218 -7.11 13.24 -2.19
N ALA A 219 -5.81 13.00 -2.01
CA ALA A 219 -5.32 11.80 -1.33
C ALA A 219 -5.46 11.90 0.20
N LEU A 220 -5.81 10.79 0.83
CA LEU A 220 -5.85 10.64 2.28
C LEU A 220 -4.57 10.00 2.85
N ILE A 221 -3.73 9.45 1.97
CA ILE A 221 -2.51 8.75 2.34
C ILE A 221 -1.34 9.54 1.76
N GLY A 222 -0.43 9.98 2.62
CA GLY A 222 0.83 10.59 2.19
C GLY A 222 1.89 9.53 1.92
N GLY A 223 3.01 9.93 1.31
CA GLY A 223 4.17 9.05 1.12
C GLY A 223 4.53 8.84 -0.34
N ASP A 224 3.83 9.51 -1.25
CA ASP A 224 4.18 9.48 -2.66
C ASP A 224 5.50 10.21 -2.91
N CYS A 225 6.47 9.47 -3.44
CA CYS A 225 7.78 9.95 -3.81
C CYS A 225 7.82 10.52 -5.25
N ASN A 226 6.80 10.28 -6.06
CA ASN A 226 6.62 10.86 -7.39
C ASN A 226 5.14 11.05 -7.76
N ASP A 227 4.54 12.10 -7.19
CA ASP A 227 3.13 12.56 -7.35
C ASP A 227 2.66 12.81 -8.80
N GLY A 228 3.57 12.70 -9.79
CA GLY A 228 3.25 12.83 -11.21
C GLY A 228 3.20 11.49 -11.96
N ASN A 229 3.33 10.36 -11.26
CA ASN A 229 3.36 9.03 -11.83
C ASN A 229 2.71 7.98 -10.93
N GLY A 230 1.43 7.66 -11.19
CA GLY A 230 0.64 6.72 -10.39
C GLY A 230 1.08 5.25 -10.42
N LEU A 231 2.26 4.95 -10.96
CA LEU A 231 2.96 3.68 -10.82
C LEU A 231 4.05 3.72 -9.74
N ILE A 232 4.33 4.88 -9.14
CA ILE A 232 5.36 5.07 -8.12
C ILE A 232 4.66 5.61 -6.88
N ASN A 233 4.33 4.73 -5.94
CA ASN A 233 3.62 5.06 -4.71
C ASN A 233 3.81 3.95 -3.67
N PRO A 234 3.51 4.18 -2.38
CA PRO A 234 3.70 3.21 -1.30
C PRO A 234 3.13 1.78 -1.48
N ALA A 235 2.20 1.57 -2.41
CA ALA A 235 1.61 0.26 -2.70
C ALA A 235 2.13 -0.40 -3.98
N SER A 236 2.99 0.28 -4.73
CA SER A 236 3.57 -0.27 -5.95
C SER A 236 4.51 -1.44 -5.68
N THR A 237 4.74 -2.25 -6.72
CA THR A 237 5.68 -3.36 -6.68
C THR A 237 6.94 -2.95 -7.44
N GLU A 238 8.11 -3.24 -6.87
CA GLU A 238 9.41 -2.97 -7.48
C GLU A 238 9.55 -3.58 -8.88
N ILE A 239 10.06 -2.79 -9.81
CA ILE A 239 10.41 -3.20 -11.17
C ILE A 239 11.92 -3.44 -11.23
N CYS A 240 12.30 -4.69 -11.00
CA CYS A 240 13.69 -5.09 -10.86
C CYS A 240 14.63 -4.59 -11.96
N GLY A 241 15.65 -3.83 -11.53
CA GLY A 241 16.79 -3.37 -12.31
C GLY A 241 16.54 -2.11 -13.12
N ASN A 242 15.46 -1.36 -12.84
CA ASN A 242 15.26 -0.04 -13.42
C ASN A 242 15.88 1.08 -12.55
N GLY A 243 16.28 0.77 -11.30
CA GLY A 243 16.90 1.70 -10.35
C GLY A 243 15.95 2.77 -9.82
N ILE A 244 14.64 2.54 -9.88
CA ILE A 244 13.59 3.39 -9.32
C ILE A 244 13.10 2.72 -8.02
N ASP A 245 12.72 3.52 -7.02
CA ASP A 245 12.03 3.07 -5.81
C ASP A 245 10.53 3.20 -6.10
N GLU A 246 9.90 2.12 -6.59
CA GLU A 246 8.49 2.17 -6.95
C GLU A 246 7.59 2.32 -5.73
N ASN A 247 7.96 1.66 -4.64
CA ASN A 247 7.12 1.60 -3.44
C ASN A 247 7.44 2.67 -2.40
N CYS A 248 8.28 3.64 -2.75
CA CYS A 248 8.66 4.79 -1.94
C CYS A 248 9.15 4.43 -0.52
N ASN A 249 9.82 3.28 -0.35
CA ASN A 249 10.31 2.84 0.97
C ASN A 249 11.76 3.27 1.26
N GLY A 250 12.41 3.93 0.32
CA GLY A 250 13.80 4.39 0.41
C GLY A 250 14.83 3.34 0.00
N GLN A 251 14.40 2.20 -0.53
CA GLN A 251 15.25 1.19 -1.16
C GLN A 251 14.83 1.06 -2.63
N THR A 252 15.79 0.68 -3.46
CA THR A 252 15.54 0.41 -4.89
C THR A 252 15.75 -1.08 -5.12
N ASP A 253 14.85 -1.71 -5.89
CA ASP A 253 14.97 -3.09 -6.35
C ASP A 253 15.05 -4.13 -5.21
N GLU A 254 14.45 -3.87 -4.05
CA GLU A 254 14.38 -4.85 -2.96
C GLU A 254 13.35 -5.95 -3.24
N GLY A 255 13.53 -7.11 -2.61
CA GLY A 255 12.68 -8.29 -2.85
C GLY A 255 12.83 -8.91 -4.26
N CYS A 256 13.62 -8.29 -5.14
CA CYS A 256 13.95 -8.83 -6.45
C CYS A 256 14.88 -10.03 -6.37
N ILE A 257 14.70 -10.98 -7.28
CA ILE A 257 15.60 -12.11 -7.53
C ILE A 257 15.81 -12.27 -9.03
N VAL A 258 16.96 -12.81 -9.42
CA VAL A 258 17.26 -13.12 -10.82
C VAL A 258 17.41 -14.62 -10.98
N THR A 259 16.64 -15.22 -11.87
CA THR A 259 16.73 -16.64 -12.22
C THR A 259 17.51 -16.82 -13.51
N LEU A 260 18.63 -17.53 -13.44
CA LEU A 260 19.32 -18.07 -14.61
C LEU A 260 18.80 -19.48 -14.89
N ASN A 261 18.11 -19.64 -16.02
CA ASN A 261 17.72 -20.93 -16.57
C ASN A 261 18.89 -21.47 -17.40
N LEU A 262 19.63 -22.42 -16.83
CA LEU A 262 20.81 -22.98 -17.46
C LEU A 262 20.50 -24.35 -18.04
N LYS A 263 21.03 -24.62 -19.22
CA LYS A 263 21.09 -25.99 -19.77
C LYS A 263 22.54 -26.44 -19.97
N VAL A 264 22.91 -27.54 -19.34
CA VAL A 264 24.24 -28.14 -19.40
C VAL A 264 24.14 -29.66 -19.39
N LEU A 265 24.98 -30.32 -20.19
CA LEU A 265 25.15 -31.77 -20.20
C LEU A 265 26.55 -32.12 -19.72
N ILE A 266 26.66 -33.25 -19.01
CA ILE A 266 27.92 -33.80 -18.51
C ILE A 266 28.26 -35.01 -19.35
N GLN A 267 29.47 -35.04 -19.92
CA GLN A 267 29.88 -36.03 -20.91
C GLN A 267 29.62 -37.47 -20.46
N GLY A 268 30.11 -37.85 -19.27
CA GLY A 268 29.97 -39.21 -18.77
C GLY A 268 28.54 -39.59 -18.38
N TYR A 269 27.67 -38.62 -18.07
CA TYR A 269 26.31 -38.91 -17.60
C TYR A 269 25.29 -39.08 -18.74
N LEU A 270 25.65 -38.71 -19.98
CA LEU A 270 24.72 -38.76 -21.10
C LEU A 270 24.48 -40.19 -21.60
N LEU A 271 23.21 -40.60 -21.62
CA LEU A 271 22.77 -41.89 -22.17
C LEU A 271 22.52 -41.79 -23.67
N THR A 272 22.46 -42.94 -24.35
CA THR A 272 22.12 -43.03 -25.78
C THR A 272 20.74 -42.48 -26.12
N SER A 273 19.83 -42.41 -25.15
CA SER A 273 18.51 -41.77 -25.27
C SER A 273 18.59 -40.24 -25.42
N GLY A 274 19.75 -39.62 -25.18
CA GLY A 274 19.93 -38.16 -25.20
C GLY A 274 19.53 -37.46 -23.88
N THR A 275 19.23 -38.22 -22.83
CA THR A 275 19.02 -37.72 -21.47
C THR A 275 20.20 -38.12 -20.59
N MET A 276 20.49 -37.35 -19.55
CA MET A 276 21.46 -37.72 -18.54
C MET A 276 20.88 -38.73 -17.55
N ARG A 277 21.78 -39.46 -16.91
CA ARG A 277 21.46 -40.38 -15.83
C ARG A 277 21.01 -39.63 -14.57
N ALA A 278 20.11 -40.22 -13.80
CA ALA A 278 19.76 -39.76 -12.46
C ALA A 278 20.79 -40.27 -11.45
N VAL A 279 21.72 -39.42 -11.01
CA VAL A 279 22.92 -39.84 -10.26
C VAL A 279 22.73 -39.68 -8.75
N VAL A 280 21.92 -38.72 -8.30
CA VAL A 280 21.66 -38.50 -6.86
C VAL A 280 20.96 -39.71 -6.24
N ASP A 281 19.79 -40.07 -6.77
CA ASP A 281 19.05 -41.26 -6.34
C ASP A 281 18.05 -41.63 -7.44
N LYS A 282 18.41 -42.60 -8.28
CA LYS A 282 17.55 -43.04 -9.38
C LYS A 282 16.22 -43.67 -8.93
N ILE A 283 16.12 -44.15 -7.70
CA ILE A 283 14.94 -44.86 -7.21
C ILE A 283 13.92 -43.84 -6.70
N ASN A 284 14.37 -42.92 -5.85
CA ASN A 284 13.47 -41.94 -5.21
C ASN A 284 13.34 -40.64 -6.03
N TYR A 285 14.35 -40.29 -6.83
CA TYR A 285 14.42 -39.04 -7.61
C TYR A 285 14.85 -39.27 -9.07
N PRO A 286 14.05 -39.98 -9.89
CA PRO A 286 14.43 -40.41 -11.24
C PRO A 286 14.60 -39.28 -12.26
N SER A 287 14.18 -38.05 -11.93
CA SER A 287 14.34 -36.86 -12.76
C SER A 287 15.54 -36.00 -12.38
N ILE A 288 16.20 -36.27 -11.24
CA ILE A 288 17.32 -35.47 -10.74
C ILE A 288 18.63 -36.06 -11.25
N CYS A 289 19.40 -35.29 -12.00
CA CYS A 289 20.71 -35.72 -12.46
C CYS A 289 21.74 -35.55 -11.33
N ASP A 290 22.13 -34.30 -11.04
CA ASP A 290 23.16 -33.96 -10.06
C ASP A 290 23.05 -32.50 -9.62
N THR A 291 23.91 -32.08 -8.69
CA THR A 291 24.13 -30.69 -8.30
C THR A 291 25.32 -30.09 -9.03
N ILE A 292 25.19 -28.86 -9.52
CA ILE A 292 26.30 -28.07 -10.05
C ILE A 292 26.41 -26.76 -9.29
N ILE A 293 27.61 -26.19 -9.30
CA ILE A 293 27.87 -24.82 -8.86
C ILE A 293 27.96 -23.96 -10.11
N VAL A 294 27.17 -22.90 -10.15
CA VAL A 294 27.24 -21.85 -11.17
C VAL A 294 27.79 -20.59 -10.52
N GLU A 295 28.83 -20.04 -11.12
CA GLU A 295 29.48 -18.81 -10.69
C GLU A 295 29.32 -17.73 -11.78
N LEU A 296 29.09 -16.50 -11.34
CA LEU A 296 29.08 -15.32 -12.20
C LEU A 296 30.37 -14.55 -11.97
N HIS A 297 31.15 -14.34 -13.03
CA HIS A 297 32.41 -13.61 -12.99
C HIS A 297 32.31 -12.30 -13.77
N ASN A 298 32.97 -11.24 -13.31
CA ASN A 298 33.01 -9.98 -14.04
C ASN A 298 33.72 -10.12 -15.41
N THR A 299 33.58 -9.13 -16.29
CA THR A 299 34.06 -9.21 -17.68
C THR A 299 35.52 -8.78 -17.88
N SER A 300 36.21 -8.41 -16.80
CA SER A 300 37.55 -7.82 -16.86
C SER A 300 38.52 -8.59 -15.99
N TYR A 301 39.71 -8.86 -16.51
CA TYR A 301 40.80 -9.49 -15.75
C TYR A 301 41.01 -8.78 -14.41
N PRO A 302 41.09 -9.50 -13.27
CA PRO A 302 41.33 -10.94 -13.13
C PRO A 302 40.06 -11.82 -13.09
N PHE A 303 38.93 -11.36 -13.65
CA PHE A 303 37.67 -12.12 -13.73
C PHE A 303 37.18 -12.56 -12.35
N ASN A 304 37.05 -11.60 -11.43
CA ASN A 304 36.66 -11.87 -10.05
C ASN A 304 35.25 -12.47 -9.98
N LEU A 305 35.06 -13.42 -9.07
CA LEU A 305 33.76 -13.97 -8.70
C LEU A 305 32.87 -12.86 -8.12
N ILE A 306 31.63 -12.79 -8.59
CA ILE A 306 30.61 -11.84 -8.15
C ILE A 306 29.56 -12.53 -7.29
N GLN A 307 28.98 -13.62 -7.79
CA GLN A 307 28.03 -14.46 -7.06
C GLN A 307 28.16 -15.92 -7.46
N SER A 308 27.72 -16.81 -6.58
CA SER A 308 27.71 -18.26 -6.80
C SER A 308 26.39 -18.86 -6.31
N ALA A 309 25.87 -19.84 -7.03
CA ALA A 309 24.70 -20.61 -6.66
C ALA A 309 24.98 -22.10 -6.88
N LYS A 310 24.60 -22.95 -5.92
CA LYS A 310 24.70 -24.41 -6.04
C LYS A 310 23.30 -25.00 -6.09
N GLU A 311 22.92 -25.54 -7.24
CA GLU A 311 21.56 -26.04 -7.47
C GLU A 311 21.58 -27.35 -8.25
N ILE A 312 20.41 -27.98 -8.33
CA ILE A 312 20.19 -29.23 -9.04
C ILE A 312 19.95 -28.98 -10.53
N ILE A 313 20.50 -29.86 -11.37
CA ILE A 313 20.08 -30.05 -12.75
C ILE A 313 19.28 -31.35 -12.90
N ASP A 314 18.26 -31.31 -13.73
CA ASP A 314 17.45 -32.47 -14.07
C ASP A 314 18.15 -33.38 -15.12
N THR A 315 17.57 -34.53 -15.42
CA THR A 315 18.07 -35.46 -16.44
C THR A 315 17.99 -34.93 -17.87
N SER A 316 17.35 -33.78 -18.11
CA SER A 316 17.42 -33.06 -19.38
C SER A 316 18.62 -32.09 -19.45
N GLY A 317 19.31 -31.88 -18.33
CA GLY A 317 20.39 -30.92 -18.15
C GLY A 317 19.93 -29.52 -17.80
N SER A 318 18.66 -29.34 -17.46
CA SER A 318 18.09 -28.04 -17.14
C SER A 318 18.14 -27.80 -15.63
N GLY A 319 18.52 -26.59 -15.22
CA GLY A 319 18.51 -26.15 -13.82
C GLY A 319 18.21 -24.66 -13.72
N GLN A 320 17.70 -24.24 -12.56
CA GLN A 320 17.42 -22.84 -12.25
C GLN A 320 18.34 -22.37 -11.13
N PHE A 321 19.02 -21.25 -11.35
CA PHE A 321 20.00 -20.68 -10.42
C PHE A 321 19.54 -19.29 -10.02
N ILE A 322 19.38 -19.07 -8.71
CA ILE A 322 18.84 -17.82 -8.18
C ILE A 322 20.00 -16.95 -7.69
N PHE A 323 19.99 -15.68 -8.11
CA PHE A 323 20.99 -14.68 -7.77
C PHE A 323 20.33 -13.41 -7.21
N ASN A 324 21.08 -12.65 -6.42
CA ASN A 324 20.63 -11.36 -5.90
C ASN A 324 20.59 -10.30 -7.04
N PRO A 325 19.68 -9.32 -6.98
CA PRO A 325 19.37 -8.41 -8.09
C PRO A 325 20.47 -7.42 -8.44
N SER A 326 21.55 -7.35 -7.65
CA SER A 326 22.73 -6.53 -7.95
C SER A 326 23.47 -6.90 -9.25
N ILE A 327 23.06 -8.00 -9.90
CA ILE A 327 23.56 -8.41 -11.23
C ILE A 327 22.73 -7.87 -12.40
N ILE A 328 21.56 -7.28 -12.16
CA ILE A 328 20.72 -6.78 -13.24
C ILE A 328 21.39 -5.56 -13.91
N GLY A 329 21.24 -5.46 -15.24
CA GLY A 329 21.82 -4.41 -16.07
C GLY A 329 23.29 -4.63 -16.44
N GLN A 330 23.90 -5.72 -15.97
CA GLN A 330 25.32 -6.01 -16.16
C GLN A 330 25.54 -7.26 -17.03
N GLN A 331 26.81 -7.54 -17.35
CA GLN A 331 27.21 -8.73 -18.09
C GLN A 331 28.20 -9.55 -17.26
N TYR A 332 28.07 -10.87 -17.33
CA TYR A 332 28.95 -11.79 -16.59
C TYR A 332 29.32 -13.00 -17.42
N TYR A 333 30.52 -13.53 -17.21
CA TYR A 333 30.82 -14.90 -17.62
C TYR A 333 30.09 -15.86 -16.69
N ILE A 334 29.46 -16.87 -17.27
CA ILE A 334 28.83 -17.97 -16.54
C ILE A 334 29.85 -19.11 -16.45
N VAL A 335 30.19 -19.53 -15.24
CA VAL A 335 31.14 -20.60 -14.99
C VAL A 335 30.41 -21.77 -14.35
N VAL A 336 30.50 -22.94 -14.97
CA VAL A 336 29.90 -24.18 -14.46
C VAL A 336 30.98 -25.04 -13.85
N LYS A 337 30.77 -25.43 -12.58
CA LYS A 337 31.59 -26.36 -11.85
C LYS A 337 30.74 -27.55 -11.42
N HIS A 338 31.21 -28.74 -11.76
CA HIS A 338 30.62 -29.99 -11.31
C HIS A 338 31.70 -30.82 -10.60
N ARG A 339 31.30 -31.72 -9.69
CA ARG A 339 32.23 -32.43 -8.81
C ARG A 339 33.30 -33.23 -9.55
N ASN A 340 32.97 -33.79 -10.72
CA ASN A 340 33.83 -34.70 -11.49
C ASN A 340 34.09 -34.24 -12.93
N SER A 341 33.85 -32.96 -13.20
CA SER A 341 33.95 -32.40 -14.54
C SER A 341 34.82 -31.15 -14.54
N LEU A 342 35.42 -30.92 -15.70
CA LEU A 342 36.21 -29.75 -15.96
C LEU A 342 35.37 -28.49 -15.85
N GLU A 343 35.90 -27.50 -15.12
CA GLU A 343 35.32 -26.17 -15.05
C GLU A 343 35.16 -25.58 -16.46
N THR A 344 33.96 -25.10 -16.79
CA THR A 344 33.63 -24.60 -18.13
C THR A 344 33.04 -23.20 -18.06
N TRP A 345 33.62 -22.28 -18.83
CA TRP A 345 33.20 -20.88 -18.92
C TRP A 345 32.33 -20.65 -20.15
N SER A 346 31.34 -19.75 -20.07
CA SER A 346 30.62 -19.25 -21.23
C SER A 346 31.58 -18.61 -22.23
N SER A 347 31.30 -18.74 -23.53
CA SER A 347 32.20 -18.24 -24.57
C SER A 347 32.32 -16.72 -24.59
N LEU A 348 31.26 -16.03 -24.20
CA LEU A 348 31.18 -14.58 -24.06
C LEU A 348 30.44 -14.24 -22.76
N PRO A 349 30.58 -12.99 -22.26
CA PRO A 349 29.71 -12.48 -21.23
C PRO A 349 28.24 -12.53 -21.64
N VAL A 350 27.38 -12.88 -20.69
CA VAL A 350 25.92 -12.96 -20.87
C VAL A 350 25.29 -11.74 -20.20
N ASN A 351 24.35 -11.11 -20.89
CA ASN A 351 23.60 -9.96 -20.37
C ASN A 351 22.54 -10.43 -19.37
N PHE A 352 22.55 -9.85 -18.17
CA PHE A 352 21.50 -10.03 -17.16
C PHE A 352 20.60 -8.80 -17.14
N ASN A 353 19.75 -8.64 -18.15
CA ASN A 353 18.90 -7.44 -18.33
C ASN A 353 17.43 -7.65 -17.91
N SER A 354 17.12 -8.78 -17.28
CA SER A 354 15.78 -9.15 -16.82
C SER A 354 15.87 -10.05 -15.60
N SER A 355 14.76 -10.20 -14.87
CA SER A 355 14.62 -11.12 -13.73
C SER A 355 14.72 -12.61 -14.13
N SER A 356 14.64 -12.93 -15.42
CA SER A 356 14.83 -14.27 -15.96
C SER A 356 15.75 -14.24 -17.18
N VAL A 357 16.85 -14.99 -17.12
CA VAL A 357 17.89 -15.07 -18.15
C VAL A 357 18.09 -16.54 -18.50
N SER A 358 18.42 -16.85 -19.76
CA SER A 358 18.64 -18.23 -20.19
C SER A 358 19.98 -18.40 -20.89
N TYR A 359 20.68 -19.49 -20.59
CA TYR A 359 21.91 -19.87 -21.28
C TYR A 359 21.96 -21.38 -21.52
N ASP A 360 22.28 -21.79 -22.75
CA ASP A 360 22.30 -23.19 -23.15
C ASP A 360 23.68 -23.56 -23.71
N PHE A 361 24.45 -24.30 -22.92
CA PHE A 361 25.77 -24.82 -23.26
C PHE A 361 25.72 -25.95 -24.31
N THR A 362 24.56 -26.53 -24.58
CA THR A 362 24.44 -27.82 -25.29
C THR A 362 24.27 -27.69 -26.79
N THR A 363 24.06 -26.47 -27.28
CA THR A 363 23.66 -26.20 -28.67
C THR A 363 24.82 -26.18 -29.66
N ALA A 364 26.01 -25.77 -29.24
CA ALA A 364 27.21 -25.71 -30.06
C ALA A 364 28.46 -25.63 -29.17
N ALA A 365 29.62 -26.13 -29.64
CA ALA A 365 30.89 -26.02 -28.91
C ALA A 365 31.25 -24.56 -28.56
N ASN A 366 30.89 -23.61 -29.44
CA ASN A 366 31.15 -22.18 -29.25
C ASN A 366 30.26 -21.52 -28.18
N LYS A 367 29.53 -22.31 -27.39
CA LYS A 367 28.90 -21.87 -26.14
C LYS A 367 29.85 -21.96 -24.96
N ALA A 368 30.96 -22.68 -25.07
CA ALA A 368 32.04 -22.62 -24.10
C ALA A 368 33.23 -21.82 -24.62
N TYR A 369 33.94 -21.15 -23.72
CA TYR A 369 35.16 -20.43 -24.05
C TYR A 369 36.19 -21.36 -24.71
N GLY A 370 36.80 -20.89 -25.79
CA GLY A 370 37.75 -21.68 -26.57
C GLY A 370 37.16 -22.95 -27.22
N ASN A 371 35.83 -23.06 -27.35
CA ASN A 371 35.14 -24.28 -27.78
C ASN A 371 35.39 -25.50 -26.87
N ASN A 372 35.63 -25.27 -25.57
CA ASN A 372 36.10 -26.29 -24.64
C ASN A 372 34.99 -27.22 -24.13
N GLN A 373 34.40 -28.01 -25.02
CA GLN A 373 33.34 -28.98 -24.72
C GLN A 373 33.54 -30.28 -25.48
N SER A 374 33.06 -31.38 -24.89
CA SER A 374 32.99 -32.67 -25.58
C SER A 374 31.83 -32.65 -26.57
N SER A 375 32.08 -33.11 -27.80
CA SER A 375 31.01 -33.51 -28.70
C SER A 375 30.36 -34.77 -28.14
N LEU A 376 29.03 -34.76 -28.00
CA LEU A 376 28.24 -35.87 -27.50
C LEU A 376 27.42 -36.51 -28.62
N SER A 377 26.72 -37.60 -28.30
CA SER A 377 25.74 -38.19 -29.20
C SER A 377 24.62 -37.20 -29.55
N ASN A 378 23.93 -37.42 -30.67
CA ASN A 378 22.79 -36.61 -31.11
C ASN A 378 23.11 -35.12 -31.44
N GLY A 379 24.38 -34.81 -31.73
CA GLY A 379 24.81 -33.47 -32.14
C GLY A 379 24.82 -32.43 -31.01
N LYS A 380 24.83 -32.88 -29.76
CA LYS A 380 24.89 -32.04 -28.56
C LYS A 380 26.32 -31.89 -28.04
N PHE A 381 26.52 -30.90 -27.19
CA PHE A 381 27.78 -30.63 -26.53
C PHE A 381 27.60 -30.71 -25.01
N GLY A 382 28.64 -31.16 -24.30
CA GLY A 382 28.65 -31.18 -22.85
C GLY A 382 30.02 -30.87 -22.27
N ILE A 383 30.05 -30.60 -20.98
CA ILE A 383 31.28 -30.37 -20.24
C ILE A 383 32.05 -31.69 -20.08
N TRP A 384 33.37 -31.61 -20.13
CA TRP A 384 34.25 -32.78 -20.05
C TRP A 384 34.20 -33.42 -18.66
N SER A 385 34.02 -34.73 -18.60
CA SER A 385 34.19 -35.50 -17.35
C SER A 385 35.67 -35.86 -17.17
N GLY A 386 36.17 -35.85 -15.94
CA GLY A 386 37.48 -36.44 -15.62
C GLY A 386 38.47 -35.57 -14.85
N ASP A 387 38.20 -34.29 -14.60
CA ASP A 387 38.99 -33.47 -13.67
C ASP A 387 38.49 -33.75 -12.24
N ILE A 388 39.21 -34.61 -11.51
CA ILE A 388 38.79 -35.16 -10.20
C ILE A 388 39.88 -35.03 -9.13
N THR A 389 41.10 -34.63 -9.47
CA THR A 389 42.20 -34.49 -8.52
C THR A 389 43.18 -33.41 -8.96
N ASN A 390 44.05 -32.99 -8.04
CA ASN A 390 45.16 -32.08 -8.28
C ASN A 390 46.50 -32.82 -8.24
N GLY A 391 46.44 -34.14 -8.41
CA GLY A 391 47.57 -35.08 -8.23
C GLY A 391 47.90 -35.39 -6.77
N ILE A 392 47.18 -34.81 -5.80
CA ILE A 392 47.44 -35.03 -4.36
C ILE A 392 46.17 -35.45 -3.63
N THR A 393 45.05 -34.77 -3.85
CA THR A 393 43.81 -34.95 -3.09
C THR A 393 42.62 -35.16 -4.02
N SER A 394 41.97 -36.32 -3.89
CA SER A 394 40.71 -36.61 -4.57
C SER A 394 39.64 -35.55 -4.27
N GLY A 395 38.92 -35.13 -5.32
CA GLY A 395 37.89 -34.11 -5.27
C GLY A 395 38.40 -32.67 -5.31
N ILE A 396 39.72 -32.45 -5.25
CA ILE A 396 40.32 -31.13 -5.46
C ILE A 396 40.84 -31.07 -6.88
N LYS A 397 40.28 -30.21 -7.72
CA LYS A 397 40.58 -30.14 -9.16
C LYS A 397 41.74 -29.20 -9.46
N ASP A 398 42.54 -29.51 -10.49
CA ASP A 398 43.62 -28.63 -10.97
C ASP A 398 43.33 -27.99 -12.35
N GLY A 399 42.20 -28.34 -12.97
CA GLY A 399 41.81 -27.82 -14.27
C GLY A 399 42.52 -28.52 -15.44
N ILE A 400 43.09 -29.71 -15.25
CA ILE A 400 43.79 -30.45 -16.29
C ILE A 400 43.37 -31.92 -16.21
N ILE A 401 42.70 -32.44 -17.24
CA ILE A 401 42.39 -33.88 -17.28
C ILE A 401 43.64 -34.62 -17.76
N ASN A 402 44.30 -35.34 -16.85
CA ASN A 402 45.58 -35.96 -17.15
C ASN A 402 45.80 -37.29 -16.41
N PHE A 403 47.05 -37.76 -16.42
CA PHE A 403 47.43 -39.03 -15.81
C PHE A 403 47.23 -39.09 -14.28
N ASN A 404 47.26 -37.94 -13.59
CA ASN A 404 46.98 -37.88 -12.17
C ASN A 404 45.52 -38.25 -11.85
N ASP A 405 44.56 -37.80 -12.67
CA ASP A 405 43.15 -38.21 -12.55
C ASP A 405 42.99 -39.70 -12.77
N PHE A 406 43.72 -40.24 -13.75
CA PHE A 406 43.74 -41.67 -14.03
C PHE A 406 44.23 -42.49 -12.83
N ILE A 407 45.39 -42.14 -12.25
CA ILE A 407 45.94 -42.79 -11.05
C ILE A 407 44.95 -42.70 -9.89
N GLN A 408 44.29 -41.55 -9.73
CA GLN A 408 43.29 -41.37 -8.70
C GLN A 408 42.13 -42.36 -8.86
N LEU A 409 41.67 -42.60 -10.08
CA LEU A 409 40.64 -43.59 -10.36
C LEU A 409 41.14 -45.01 -10.04
N GLU A 410 42.33 -45.39 -10.52
CA GLU A 410 42.91 -46.73 -10.37
C GLU A 410 43.06 -47.16 -8.89
N ASN A 411 43.53 -46.22 -8.05
CA ASN A 411 43.66 -46.45 -6.61
C ASN A 411 42.32 -46.70 -5.92
N GLN A 412 41.21 -46.21 -6.47
CA GLN A 412 39.88 -46.28 -5.87
C GLN A 412 39.08 -47.49 -6.37
N THR A 413 39.29 -47.93 -7.62
CA THR A 413 38.66 -49.12 -8.21
C THR A 413 39.06 -50.41 -7.49
N SER A 414 40.25 -50.43 -6.88
CA SER A 414 40.71 -51.51 -5.99
C SER A 414 39.79 -51.73 -4.78
N GLY A 415 38.95 -50.75 -4.43
CA GLY A 415 38.04 -50.79 -3.28
C GLY A 415 36.58 -51.12 -3.60
N PHE A 416 36.20 -51.34 -4.87
CA PHE A 416 34.79 -51.52 -5.30
C PHE A 416 33.86 -50.45 -4.69
N ILE A 417 34.16 -49.19 -4.94
CA ILE A 417 33.37 -48.07 -4.43
C ILE A 417 32.01 -48.06 -5.14
N ILE A 418 30.95 -48.09 -4.34
CA ILE A 418 29.56 -48.07 -4.80
C ILE A 418 28.88 -46.79 -4.30
N GLY A 419 28.03 -46.20 -5.14
CA GLY A 419 27.16 -45.08 -4.79
C GLY A 419 27.71 -43.72 -5.25
N TYR A 420 27.19 -42.66 -4.64
CA TYR A 420 27.45 -41.29 -5.06
C TYR A 420 28.89 -40.85 -4.74
N ASN A 421 29.79 -40.93 -5.71
CA ASN A 421 31.23 -40.69 -5.55
C ASN A 421 31.78 -39.74 -6.62
N VAL A 422 32.88 -39.03 -6.31
CA VAL A 422 33.54 -38.11 -7.26
C VAL A 422 34.26 -38.85 -8.40
N ASN A 423 34.70 -40.09 -8.15
CA ASN A 423 35.39 -40.92 -9.13
C ASN A 423 34.41 -41.69 -10.05
N ASP A 424 33.09 -41.65 -9.78
CA ASP A 424 32.07 -42.20 -10.68
C ASP A 424 31.77 -41.15 -11.76
N LEU A 425 32.42 -41.29 -12.91
CA LEU A 425 32.36 -40.37 -14.04
C LEU A 425 31.16 -40.66 -14.94
N THR A 426 30.66 -41.90 -14.98
CA THR A 426 29.47 -42.30 -15.75
C THR A 426 28.15 -42.10 -14.98
N GLY A 427 28.25 -41.92 -13.67
CA GLY A 427 27.15 -41.72 -12.73
C GLY A 427 26.34 -42.99 -12.45
N ASP A 428 26.81 -44.16 -12.90
CA ASP A 428 26.05 -45.40 -12.85
C ASP A 428 26.05 -46.09 -11.47
N GLY A 429 26.82 -45.52 -10.53
CA GLY A 429 26.94 -45.93 -9.15
C GLY A 429 28.08 -46.92 -8.91
N ILE A 430 28.91 -47.22 -9.91
CA ILE A 430 30.12 -48.04 -9.78
C ILE A 430 31.30 -47.30 -10.41
N VAL A 431 32.50 -47.50 -9.88
CA VAL A 431 33.74 -47.02 -10.50
C VAL A 431 34.38 -48.20 -11.22
N ASP A 432 34.45 -48.16 -12.55
CA ASP A 432 34.95 -49.28 -13.36
C ASP A 432 35.70 -48.86 -14.66
N ALA A 433 35.76 -49.76 -15.64
CA ALA A 433 36.48 -49.54 -16.88
C ALA A 433 35.87 -48.44 -17.77
N GLU A 434 34.57 -48.20 -17.68
CA GLU A 434 33.90 -47.17 -18.46
C GLU A 434 34.32 -45.76 -17.99
N ASP A 435 34.53 -45.56 -16.70
CA ASP A 435 35.05 -44.31 -16.15
C ASP A 435 36.48 -44.02 -16.59
N TYR A 436 37.39 -45.01 -16.61
CA TYR A 436 38.76 -44.83 -17.10
C TYR A 436 38.78 -44.30 -18.53
N SER A 437 37.92 -44.87 -19.38
CA SER A 437 37.89 -44.53 -20.79
C SER A 437 37.58 -43.04 -21.03
N LEU A 438 36.83 -42.39 -20.13
CA LEU A 438 36.53 -40.96 -20.21
C LEU A 438 37.78 -40.11 -19.99
N ILE A 439 38.60 -40.45 -18.98
CA ILE A 439 39.86 -39.74 -18.70
C ILE A 439 40.87 -40.01 -19.81
N GLU A 440 41.07 -41.27 -20.22
CA GLU A 440 42.06 -41.60 -21.25
C GLU A 440 41.80 -40.88 -22.57
N ASN A 441 40.54 -40.87 -23.02
CA ASN A 441 40.13 -40.17 -24.23
C ASN A 441 40.34 -38.64 -24.12
N SER A 442 40.02 -38.06 -22.97
CA SER A 442 40.14 -36.61 -22.75
C SER A 442 41.61 -36.17 -22.58
N ALA A 443 42.41 -36.97 -21.87
CA ALA A 443 43.84 -36.74 -21.68
C ALA A 443 44.62 -36.85 -23.01
N ALA A 444 44.25 -37.80 -23.88
CA ALA A 444 44.84 -37.92 -25.22
C ALA A 444 44.60 -36.68 -26.10
N LEU A 445 43.53 -35.94 -25.83
CA LEU A 445 43.20 -34.67 -26.51
C LEU A 445 43.83 -33.44 -25.83
N GLY A 446 44.53 -33.61 -24.70
CA GLY A 446 45.14 -32.50 -23.96
C GLY A 446 44.11 -31.55 -23.36
N VAL A 447 42.97 -32.07 -22.91
CA VAL A 447 41.86 -31.26 -22.39
C VAL A 447 42.27 -30.56 -21.09
N THR A 448 42.18 -29.23 -21.08
CA THR A 448 42.49 -28.37 -19.94
C THR A 448 41.44 -27.28 -19.81
N ARG A 449 41.31 -26.69 -18.62
CA ARG A 449 40.41 -25.58 -18.35
C ARG A 449 40.84 -24.38 -19.19
N LEU A 450 39.90 -23.86 -19.98
CA LEU A 450 40.04 -22.59 -20.67
C LEU A 450 39.14 -21.54 -20.02
N SER A 451 39.71 -20.36 -19.79
CA SER A 451 39.03 -19.18 -19.27
C SER A 451 39.43 -17.95 -20.11
N PRO A 452 38.60 -16.90 -20.12
CA PRO A 452 38.81 -15.63 -20.83
C PRO A 452 40.23 -15.06 -20.79
#